data_AF-A0A4E9G156-F1
#
_entry.id   AF-A0A4E9G156-F1
#
_cell.length_a   1.000
_cell.length_b   1.000
_cell.length_c   1.000
_cell.angle_alpha   90.00
_cell.angle_beta   90.00
_cell.angle_gamma   90.00
#
_symmetry.space_group_name_H-M   'P 1'
#
loop_
_entity.id
_entity.type
_entity.pdbx_description
1 polymer ?
#
loop_
_entity_poly.entity_id
_entity_poly.type
_entity_poly.pdbx_seq_one_letter_code
_entity_poly.pdbx_strand_id
1 'polypeptide(L)'
;MHHGNLIHPLVEEVLANALTMVNQSAADELNQINAVTQISNQMKKEGDMKKSILQNNENDTEERGSFNDLQQARCHWIQLDKLDLQLKVIQSTIAYVIENFESMRLLWSFGKNYEKEKLYNDQRFHDYCTCFQTALKMIMEFVDEPRDMCKLIRNIGARHFFYNVYEPHTEEMLKLLIR
;
A
#
# COMPACT_ATOMS: atom_id res chain seq x y z
N MET A 1 40.24 19.82 40.21
CA MET A 1 40.16 19.54 38.77
C MET A 1 39.56 18.16 38.57
N HIS A 2 38.23 18.08 38.51
CA HIS A 2 37.47 16.95 37.99
C HIS A 2 36.07 17.50 37.69
N HIS A 3 35.90 18.09 36.51
CA HIS A 3 34.56 18.34 35.97
C HIS A 3 34.07 17.01 35.37
N GLY A 4 33.59 16.14 36.25
CA GLY A 4 32.86 14.95 35.84
C GLY A 4 31.50 15.38 35.31
N ASN A 5 31.21 15.01 34.06
CA ASN A 5 29.91 15.20 33.44
C ASN A 5 28.84 14.46 34.27
N LEU A 6 28.17 15.18 35.17
CA LEU A 6 26.97 14.72 35.85
C LEU A 6 25.80 14.88 34.87
N ILE A 7 25.61 13.89 34.00
CA ILE A 7 24.34 13.72 33.31
C ILE A 7 23.31 13.44 34.41
N HIS A 8 22.30 14.32 34.51
CA HIS A 8 21.28 14.23 35.55
C HIS A 8 20.55 12.88 35.44
N PRO A 9 20.30 12.14 36.53
CA PRO A 9 19.69 10.81 36.50
C PRO A 9 18.39 10.73 35.67
N LEU A 10 17.55 11.78 35.71
CA LEU A 10 16.35 11.86 34.84
C LEU A 10 16.67 11.85 33.33
N VAL A 11 17.79 12.43 32.89
CA VAL A 11 18.16 12.48 31.47
C VAL A 11 18.57 11.08 30.99
N GLU A 12 19.29 10.31 31.80
CA GLU A 12 19.63 8.92 31.47
C GLU A 12 18.37 8.03 31.40
N GLU A 13 17.43 8.20 32.33
CA GLU A 13 16.17 7.45 32.34
C GLU A 13 15.30 7.76 31.11
N VAL A 14 15.18 9.04 30.74
CA VAL A 14 14.44 9.45 29.54
C VAL A 14 15.09 8.90 28.27
N LEU A 15 16.43 8.93 28.17
CA LEU A 15 17.13 8.37 27.02
C LEU A 15 16.93 6.86 26.90
N ALA A 16 17.00 6.13 28.03
CA ALA A 16 16.79 4.69 28.08
C ALA A 16 15.35 4.30 27.67
N ASN A 17 14.35 5.06 28.13
CA ASN A 17 12.96 4.85 27.76
C ASN A 17 12.73 5.13 26.26
N ALA A 18 13.30 6.21 25.72
CA ALA A 18 13.22 6.52 24.29
C ALA A 18 13.87 5.43 23.41
N LEU A 19 15.06 4.96 23.79
CA LEU A 19 15.74 3.83 23.13
C LEU A 19 14.89 2.55 23.16
N THR A 20 14.23 2.28 24.29
CA THR A 20 13.37 1.09 24.43
C THR A 20 12.14 1.18 23.52
N MET A 21 11.50 2.35 23.44
CA MET A 21 10.35 2.57 22.54
C MET A 21 10.73 2.44 21.06
N VAL A 22 11.88 2.98 20.65
CA VAL A 22 12.37 2.85 19.27
C VAL A 22 12.66 1.39 18.93
N ASN A 23 13.30 0.65 19.84
CA ASN A 23 13.58 -0.78 19.65
C ASN A 23 12.31 -1.63 19.59
N GLN A 24 11.27 -1.31 20.38
CA GLN A 24 9.98 -1.97 20.33
C GLN A 24 9.26 -1.70 19.00
N SER A 25 9.22 -0.44 18.55
CA SER A 25 8.62 -0.08 17.26
C SER A 25 9.30 -0.79 16.10
N ALA A 26 10.64 -0.85 16.10
CA ALA A 26 11.40 -1.57 15.08
C ALA A 26 11.13 -3.09 15.11
N ALA A 27 10.95 -3.67 16.31
CA ALA A 27 10.59 -5.08 16.46
C ALA A 27 9.17 -5.38 15.94
N ASP A 28 8.22 -4.48 16.20
CA ASP A 28 6.84 -4.61 15.72
C ASP A 28 6.74 -4.49 14.20
N GLU A 29 7.51 -3.57 13.59
CA GLU A 29 7.64 -3.46 12.13
C GLU A 29 8.24 -4.72 11.52
N LEU A 30 9.32 -5.25 12.11
CA LEU A 30 9.96 -6.48 11.64
C LEU A 30 9.01 -7.69 11.75
N ASN A 31 8.23 -7.78 12.82
CA ASN A 31 7.22 -8.83 12.99
C ASN A 31 6.12 -8.74 11.94
N GLN A 32 5.66 -7.53 11.60
CA GLN A 32 4.67 -7.33 10.54
C GLN A 32 5.21 -7.73 9.16
N ILE A 33 6.46 -7.34 8.83
CA ILE A 33 7.11 -7.71 7.57
C ILE A 33 7.25 -9.24 7.47
N ASN A 34 7.63 -9.91 8.57
CA ASN A 34 7.73 -11.36 8.63
C ASN A 34 6.37 -12.04 8.42
N ALA A 35 5.29 -11.51 9.01
CA ALA A 35 3.93 -12.03 8.83
C ALA A 35 3.47 -11.91 7.37
N VAL A 36 3.67 -10.75 6.74
CA VAL A 36 3.36 -10.53 5.31
C VAL A 36 4.15 -11.48 4.41
N THR A 37 5.45 -11.68 4.71
CA THR A 37 6.32 -12.59 3.96
C THR A 37 5.88 -14.05 4.11
N GLN A 38 5.44 -14.47 5.30
CA GLN A 38 4.89 -15.82 5.52
C GLN A 38 3.60 -16.05 4.74
N ILE A 39 2.68 -15.08 4.73
CA ILE A 39 1.43 -15.14 3.97
C ILE A 39 1.74 -15.25 2.47
N SER A 40 2.63 -14.41 1.94
CA SER A 40 3.06 -14.44 0.54
C SER A 40 3.67 -15.81 0.16
N ASN A 41 4.52 -16.37 1.02
CA ASN A 41 5.10 -17.70 0.81
C ASN A 41 4.06 -18.84 0.88
N GLN A 42 3.07 -18.75 1.77
CA GLN A 42 1.97 -19.72 1.84
C GLN A 42 1.12 -19.65 0.56
N MET A 43 0.77 -18.45 0.10
CA MET A 43 0.03 -18.25 -1.14
C MET A 43 0.78 -18.81 -2.36
N LYS A 44 2.09 -18.61 -2.43
CA LYS A 44 2.94 -19.19 -3.48
C LYS A 44 2.92 -20.72 -3.45
N LYS A 45 3.08 -21.33 -2.26
CA LYS A 45 3.00 -22.79 -2.08
C LYS A 45 1.63 -23.36 -2.44
N GLU A 46 0.55 -22.68 -2.07
CA GLU A 46 -0.82 -23.09 -2.46
C GLU A 46 -1.04 -22.97 -3.97
N GLY A 47 -0.50 -21.93 -4.61
CA GLY A 47 -0.50 -21.76 -6.06
C GLY A 47 0.26 -22.89 -6.77
N ASP A 48 1.47 -23.20 -6.31
CA ASP A 48 2.31 -24.26 -6.87
C ASP A 48 1.70 -25.66 -6.66
N MET A 49 1.10 -25.92 -5.49
CA MET A 49 0.43 -27.18 -5.19
C MET A 49 -0.84 -27.36 -6.04
N LYS A 50 -1.64 -26.31 -6.21
CA LYS A 50 -2.80 -26.35 -7.12
C LYS A 50 -2.35 -26.60 -8.56
N LYS A 51 -1.22 -26.02 -8.99
CA LYS A 51 -0.64 -26.23 -10.32
C LYS A 51 -0.16 -27.68 -10.51
N SER A 52 0.48 -28.29 -9.52
CA SER A 52 0.91 -29.70 -9.63
C SER A 52 -0.25 -30.70 -9.57
N ILE A 53 -1.29 -30.42 -8.78
CA ILE A 53 -2.51 -31.23 -8.75
C ILE A 53 -3.25 -31.16 -10.09
N LEU A 54 -3.24 -29.99 -10.76
CA LEU A 54 -3.88 -29.79 -12.06
C LEU A 54 -3.18 -30.52 -13.20
N GLN A 55 -1.85 -30.64 -13.17
CA GLN A 55 -1.09 -31.34 -14.22
C GLN A 55 -1.28 -32.87 -14.21
N ASN A 56 -1.81 -33.45 -13.12
CA ASN A 56 -2.01 -34.90 -13.02
C ASN A 56 -3.41 -35.38 -13.44
N ASN A 57 -4.35 -34.47 -13.74
CA ASN A 57 -5.74 -34.78 -14.09
C ASN A 57 -6.11 -34.36 -15.53
N GLU A 58 -5.14 -34.33 -16.44
CA GLU A 58 -5.36 -34.10 -17.87
C GLU A 58 -6.06 -35.31 -18.51
N ASN A 59 -7.38 -35.43 -18.32
CA ASN A 59 -8.27 -36.24 -19.17
C ASN A 59 -9.75 -35.83 -19.14
N ASP A 60 -10.16 -34.84 -18.34
CA ASP A 60 -11.53 -34.31 -18.39
C ASP A 60 -11.53 -32.80 -18.61
N THR A 61 -12.20 -32.42 -19.70
CA THR A 61 -12.25 -31.08 -20.26
C THR A 61 -13.25 -30.24 -19.46
N GLU A 62 -12.79 -29.62 -18.38
CA GLU A 62 -13.48 -28.49 -17.74
C GLU A 62 -12.47 -27.36 -17.52
N GLU A 63 -12.74 -26.20 -18.14
CA GLU A 63 -12.00 -24.95 -18.00
C GLU A 63 -11.89 -24.55 -16.51
N ARG A 64 -10.84 -25.02 -15.83
CA ARG A 64 -10.45 -24.42 -14.55
C ARG A 64 -9.78 -23.09 -14.86
N GLY A 65 -10.62 -22.09 -15.14
CA GLY A 65 -10.20 -20.75 -15.57
C GLY A 65 -9.15 -20.19 -14.61
N SER A 66 -7.92 -20.04 -15.08
CA SER A 66 -6.92 -19.24 -14.37
C SER A 66 -7.46 -17.83 -14.26
N PHE A 67 -7.52 -17.28 -13.05
CA PHE A 67 -7.82 -15.85 -12.90
C PHE A 67 -6.83 -15.05 -13.74
N ASN A 68 -7.34 -14.12 -14.55
CA ASN A 68 -6.47 -13.11 -15.13
C ASN A 68 -5.96 -12.18 -14.00
N ASP A 69 -4.86 -11.47 -14.25
CA ASP A 69 -4.21 -10.63 -13.24
C ASP A 69 -5.18 -9.64 -12.56
N LEU A 70 -6.17 -9.14 -13.31
CA LEU A 70 -7.19 -8.22 -12.81
C LEU A 70 -8.18 -8.91 -11.85
N GLN A 71 -8.59 -10.14 -12.15
CA GLN A 71 -9.44 -10.91 -11.25
C GLN A 71 -8.69 -11.30 -9.97
N GLN A 72 -7.39 -11.62 -10.08
CA GLN A 72 -6.55 -11.85 -8.91
C GLN A 72 -6.41 -10.58 -8.06
N ALA A 73 -6.16 -9.42 -8.67
CA ALA A 73 -6.12 -8.14 -7.98
C ALA A 73 -7.44 -7.83 -7.25
N ARG A 74 -8.58 -8.09 -7.89
CA ARG A 74 -9.90 -7.97 -7.25
C ARG A 74 -10.04 -8.90 -6.04
N CYS A 75 -9.59 -10.16 -6.13
CA CYS A 75 -9.62 -11.08 -5.00
C CYS A 75 -8.80 -10.55 -3.81
N HIS A 76 -7.58 -10.06 -4.04
CA HIS A 76 -6.76 -9.45 -2.99
C HIS A 76 -7.41 -8.18 -2.41
N TRP A 77 -8.01 -7.35 -3.27
CA TRP A 77 -8.73 -6.16 -2.83
C TRP A 77 -9.91 -6.49 -1.91
N ILE A 78 -10.69 -7.52 -2.24
CA ILE A 78 -11.78 -8.03 -1.40
C ILE A 78 -11.25 -8.60 -0.07
N GLN A 79 -10.07 -9.24 -0.07
CA GLN A 79 -9.47 -9.73 1.17
C GLN A 79 -9.07 -8.58 2.10
N LEU A 80 -8.48 -7.50 1.57
CA LEU A 80 -8.18 -6.29 2.35
C LEU A 80 -9.45 -5.64 2.92
N ASP A 81 -10.56 -5.67 2.18
CA ASP A 81 -11.87 -5.16 2.64
C ASP A 81 -12.35 -5.93 3.88
N LYS A 82 -12.31 -7.26 3.80
CA LYS A 82 -12.74 -8.15 4.89
C LYS A 82 -11.92 -7.99 6.18
N LEU A 83 -10.69 -7.48 6.06
CA LEU A 83 -9.79 -7.23 7.18
C LEU A 83 -9.80 -5.76 7.63
N ASP A 84 -10.61 -4.90 7.00
CA ASP A 84 -10.62 -3.44 7.23
C ASP A 84 -9.24 -2.78 7.04
N LEU A 85 -8.48 -3.28 6.05
CA LEU A 85 -7.10 -2.85 5.79
C LEU A 85 -6.94 -2.00 4.53
N GLN A 86 -7.97 -1.88 3.68
CA GLN A 86 -7.85 -1.15 2.40
C GLN A 86 -7.38 0.29 2.59
N LEU A 87 -8.05 1.06 3.46
CA LEU A 87 -7.70 2.46 3.68
C LEU A 87 -6.30 2.59 4.31
N LYS A 88 -5.95 1.69 5.23
CA LYS A 88 -4.65 1.68 5.89
C LYS A 88 -3.52 1.41 4.89
N VAL A 89 -3.68 0.42 4.01
CA VAL A 89 -2.73 0.13 2.92
C VAL A 89 -2.58 1.34 2.01
N ILE A 90 -3.68 1.96 1.56
CA ILE A 90 -3.63 3.18 0.74
C ILE A 90 -2.87 4.30 1.45
N GLN A 91 -3.21 4.59 2.71
CA GLN A 91 -2.56 5.65 3.48
C GLN A 91 -1.06 5.41 3.61
N SER A 92 -0.64 4.17 3.93
CA SER A 92 0.78 3.82 4.00
C SER A 92 1.48 3.94 2.64
N THR A 93 0.85 3.51 1.54
CA THR A 93 1.40 3.66 0.19
C THR A 93 1.56 5.13 -0.19
N ILE A 94 0.53 5.96 0.00
CA ILE A 94 0.60 7.39 -0.33
C ILE A 94 1.60 8.12 0.58
N ALA A 95 1.66 7.79 1.87
CA ALA A 95 2.68 8.33 2.78
C ALA A 95 4.10 7.98 2.32
N TYR A 96 4.33 6.73 1.89
CA TYR A 96 5.61 6.31 1.31
C TYR A 96 5.96 7.09 0.05
N VAL A 97 4.98 7.32 -0.84
CA VAL A 97 5.16 8.15 -2.04
C VAL A 97 5.58 9.57 -1.67
N ILE A 98 4.88 10.19 -0.72
CA ILE A 98 5.17 11.55 -0.26
C ILE A 98 6.58 11.63 0.34
N GLU A 99 6.97 10.66 1.16
CA GLU A 99 8.26 10.65 1.85
C GLU A 99 9.43 10.45 0.87
N ASN A 100 9.27 9.59 -0.14
CA ASN A 100 10.38 9.12 -0.96
C ASN A 100 10.44 9.74 -2.37
N PHE A 101 9.36 10.35 -2.87
CA PHE A 101 9.29 10.84 -4.25
C PHE A 101 8.89 12.32 -4.26
N GLU A 102 9.88 13.21 -4.23
CA GLU A 102 9.67 14.66 -4.20
C GLU A 102 8.83 15.17 -5.39
N SER A 103 9.09 14.69 -6.61
CA SER A 103 8.34 15.08 -7.81
C SER A 103 6.85 14.82 -7.69
N MET A 104 6.46 13.69 -7.07
CA MET A 104 5.07 13.34 -6.84
C MET A 104 4.48 14.08 -5.66
N ARG A 105 5.23 14.21 -4.56
CA ARG A 105 4.83 14.96 -3.35
C ARG A 105 4.32 16.36 -3.70
N LEU A 106 4.99 17.07 -4.60
CA LEU A 106 4.61 18.44 -5.00
C LEU A 106 3.30 18.54 -5.79
N LEU A 107 2.76 17.42 -6.29
CA LEU A 107 1.47 17.37 -6.99
C LEU A 107 0.29 17.58 -6.02
N TRP A 108 0.45 17.20 -4.75
CA TRP A 108 -0.60 17.32 -3.75
C TRP A 108 -0.44 18.55 -2.86
N SER A 109 -1.56 19.22 -2.56
CA SER A 109 -1.55 20.41 -1.68
C SER A 109 -1.07 20.10 -0.26
N PHE A 110 -1.36 18.90 0.26
CA PHE A 110 -0.83 18.40 1.54
C PHE A 110 0.65 17.96 1.47
N GLY A 111 1.20 17.78 0.26
CA GLY A 111 2.61 17.42 0.07
C GLY A 111 3.56 18.62 -0.02
N LYS A 112 3.09 19.81 -0.44
CA LYS A 112 3.94 21.00 -0.68
C LYS A 112 4.71 21.51 0.55
N ASN A 113 4.19 21.29 1.75
CA ASN A 113 4.82 21.63 3.03
C ASN A 113 4.87 20.39 3.93
N TYR A 114 5.25 19.25 3.36
CA TYR A 114 5.24 17.98 4.08
C TYR A 114 6.10 18.02 5.35
N GLU A 115 5.45 17.70 6.46
CA GLU A 115 6.07 17.39 7.75
C GLU A 115 5.59 16.00 8.16
N LYS A 116 6.52 15.07 8.41
CA LYS A 116 6.22 13.64 8.62
C LYS A 116 5.23 13.43 9.76
N GLU A 117 5.40 14.18 10.84
CA GLU A 117 4.60 14.12 12.06
C GLU A 117 3.19 14.69 11.88
N LYS A 118 2.96 15.49 10.84
CA LYS A 118 1.69 16.16 10.58
C LYS A 118 0.84 15.50 9.49
N LEU A 119 1.43 14.62 8.66
CA LEU A 119 0.73 14.05 7.50
C LEU A 119 -0.57 13.32 7.89
N TYR A 120 -0.50 12.43 8.88
CA TYR A 120 -1.65 11.66 9.37
C TYR A 120 -2.66 12.50 10.19
N ASN A 121 -2.41 13.80 10.35
CA ASN A 121 -3.35 14.75 10.95
C ASN A 121 -3.90 15.74 9.89
N ASP A 122 -3.47 15.65 8.62
CA ASP A 122 -3.94 16.52 7.54
C ASP A 122 -5.24 15.97 6.94
N GLN A 123 -6.35 16.70 7.11
CA GLN A 123 -7.65 16.29 6.59
C GLN A 123 -7.62 16.07 5.06
N ARG A 124 -6.84 16.87 4.31
CA ARG A 124 -6.76 16.74 2.85
C ARG A 124 -6.09 15.44 2.43
N PHE A 125 -5.15 14.93 3.24
CA PHE A 125 -4.54 13.62 3.03
C PHE A 125 -5.57 12.50 3.24
N HIS A 126 -6.37 12.57 4.32
CA HIS A 126 -7.45 11.61 4.56
C HIS A 126 -8.52 11.63 3.47
N ASP A 127 -8.95 12.82 3.05
CA ASP A 127 -9.93 13.00 1.99
C ASP A 127 -9.42 12.40 0.68
N TYR A 128 -8.15 12.65 0.34
CA TYR A 128 -7.52 12.08 -0.85
C TYR A 128 -7.46 10.56 -0.80
N CYS A 129 -7.00 9.97 0.31
CA CYS A 129 -6.93 8.52 0.46
C CYS A 129 -8.31 7.86 0.36
N THR A 130 -9.35 8.49 0.93
CA THR A 130 -10.74 8.01 0.86
C THR A 130 -11.28 8.08 -0.57
N CYS A 131 -11.01 9.18 -1.29
CA CYS A 131 -11.36 9.32 -2.71
C CYS A 131 -10.64 8.26 -3.56
N PHE A 132 -9.37 8.00 -3.29
CA PHE A 132 -8.56 7.01 -3.98
C PHE A 132 -9.09 5.58 -3.75
N GLN A 133 -9.45 5.23 -2.51
CA GLN A 133 -10.10 3.95 -2.19
C GLN A 133 -11.41 3.77 -2.95
N THR A 134 -12.23 4.81 -3.00
CA THR A 134 -13.51 4.80 -3.73
C THR A 134 -13.29 4.56 -5.22
N ALA A 135 -12.28 5.21 -5.81
CA ALA A 135 -11.94 5.01 -7.22
C ALA A 135 -11.45 3.57 -7.49
N LEU A 136 -10.59 3.01 -6.63
CA LEU A 136 -10.15 1.61 -6.75
C LEU A 136 -11.33 0.64 -6.62
N LYS A 137 -12.25 0.87 -5.69
CA LYS A 137 -13.46 0.07 -5.55
C LYS A 137 -14.29 0.07 -6.83
N MET A 138 -14.53 1.25 -7.43
CA MET A 138 -15.24 1.34 -8.71
C MET A 138 -14.52 0.57 -9.83
N ILE A 139 -13.19 0.67 -9.91
CA ILE A 139 -12.40 -0.09 -10.89
C ILE A 139 -12.62 -1.60 -10.69
N MET A 140 -12.56 -2.08 -9.45
CA MET A 140 -12.77 -3.51 -9.16
C MET A 140 -14.20 -3.98 -9.45
N GLU A 141 -15.21 -3.11 -9.35
CA GLU A 141 -16.60 -3.40 -9.71
C GLU A 141 -16.79 -3.57 -11.23
N PHE A 142 -16.13 -2.74 -12.05
CA PHE A 142 -16.24 -2.79 -13.51
C PHE A 142 -15.25 -3.75 -14.19
N VAL A 143 -14.49 -4.55 -13.44
CA VAL A 143 -13.40 -5.38 -14.00
C VAL A 143 -13.88 -6.39 -15.05
N ASP A 144 -15.10 -6.91 -14.89
CA ASP A 144 -15.73 -7.86 -15.82
C ASP A 144 -16.59 -7.14 -16.89
N GLU A 145 -16.60 -5.80 -16.90
CA GLU A 145 -17.40 -4.96 -17.80
C GLU A 145 -16.51 -4.03 -18.66
N PRO A 146 -15.84 -4.53 -19.72
CA PRO A 146 -14.81 -3.78 -20.45
C PRO A 146 -15.28 -2.43 -21.01
N ARG A 147 -16.55 -2.32 -21.43
CA ARG A 147 -17.12 -1.08 -21.97
C ARG A 147 -17.24 -0.01 -20.89
N ASP A 148 -17.68 -0.38 -19.69
CA ASP A 148 -17.89 0.55 -18.60
C ASP A 148 -16.58 0.86 -17.87
N MET A 149 -15.67 -0.12 -17.77
CA MET A 149 -14.28 0.12 -17.40
C MET A 149 -13.63 1.17 -18.33
N CYS A 150 -13.77 1.04 -19.66
CA CYS A 150 -13.22 2.03 -20.59
C CYS A 150 -13.78 3.45 -20.37
N LYS A 151 -15.08 3.58 -20.07
CA LYS A 151 -15.68 4.89 -19.76
C LYS A 151 -15.13 5.44 -18.43
N LEU A 152 -15.01 4.59 -17.42
CA LEU A 152 -14.46 4.95 -16.11
C LEU A 152 -13.02 5.45 -16.23
N ILE A 153 -12.14 4.69 -16.88
CA ILE A 153 -10.73 5.06 -17.07
C ILE A 153 -10.61 6.37 -17.85
N ARG A 154 -11.41 6.58 -18.91
CA ARG A 154 -11.45 7.87 -19.64
C ARG A 154 -11.85 9.04 -18.73
N ASN A 155 -12.86 8.85 -17.89
CA ASN A 155 -13.30 9.87 -16.95
C ASN A 155 -12.22 10.19 -15.89
N ILE A 156 -11.52 9.16 -15.39
CA ILE A 156 -10.38 9.34 -14.46
C ILE A 156 -9.25 10.12 -15.16
N GLY A 157 -8.87 9.71 -16.37
CA GLY A 157 -7.81 10.38 -17.15
C GLY A 157 -8.14 11.86 -17.43
N ALA A 158 -9.38 12.15 -17.85
CA ALA A 158 -9.81 13.52 -18.10
C ALA A 158 -9.75 14.42 -16.85
N ARG A 159 -10.04 13.86 -15.67
CA ARG A 159 -9.91 14.58 -14.39
C ARG A 159 -8.44 14.83 -14.02
N HIS A 160 -7.54 13.91 -14.33
CA HIS A 160 -6.11 14.06 -14.01
C HIS A 160 -5.34 14.96 -14.99
N PHE A 161 -5.90 15.24 -16.18
CA PHE A 161 -5.26 16.02 -17.24
C PHE A 161 -4.72 17.39 -16.78
N PHE A 162 -5.41 18.05 -15.84
CA PHE A 162 -5.04 19.40 -15.39
C PHE A 162 -4.07 19.45 -14.19
N TYR A 163 -3.63 18.30 -13.66
CA TYR A 163 -2.85 18.22 -12.42
C TYR A 163 -1.33 18.04 -12.64
N ASN A 164 -0.82 18.26 -13.85
CA ASN A 164 0.59 18.00 -14.21
C ASN A 164 1.05 16.57 -13.84
N VAL A 165 0.11 15.62 -13.89
CA VAL A 165 0.40 14.19 -13.74
C VAL A 165 0.75 13.65 -15.12
N TYR A 166 1.91 13.00 -15.25
CA TYR A 166 2.40 12.42 -16.50
C TYR A 166 2.72 10.94 -16.29
N GLU A 167 2.95 10.23 -17.38
CA GLU A 167 3.23 8.79 -17.39
C GLU A 167 4.24 8.32 -16.31
N PRO A 168 5.39 8.99 -16.07
CA PRO A 168 6.32 8.58 -15.02
C PRO A 168 5.72 8.55 -13.61
N HIS A 169 4.81 9.49 -13.30
CA HIS A 169 4.12 9.50 -12.00
C HIS A 169 3.18 8.30 -11.86
N THR A 170 2.51 7.92 -12.95
CA THR A 170 1.61 6.77 -12.97
C THR A 170 2.38 5.46 -12.89
N GLU A 171 3.52 5.35 -13.56
CA GLU A 171 4.40 4.18 -13.49
C GLU A 171 4.95 3.93 -12.08
N GLU A 172 5.40 4.97 -11.38
CA GLU A 172 5.87 4.84 -9.99
C GLU A 172 4.72 4.43 -9.05
N MET A 173 3.52 5.01 -9.21
CA MET A 173 2.33 4.54 -8.47
C MET A 173 2.03 3.07 -8.73
N LEU A 174 2.09 2.63 -9.98
CA LEU A 174 1.80 1.26 -10.37
C LEU A 174 2.77 0.27 -9.71
N LYS A 175 4.07 0.60 -9.69
CA LYS A 175 5.10 -0.22 -9.02
C LYS A 175 4.87 -0.37 -7.52
N LEU A 176 4.26 0.63 -6.88
CA LEU A 176 4.02 0.61 -5.43
C LEU A 176 2.72 -0.09 -5.03
N LEU A 177 1.72 -0.12 -5.92
CA LEU A 177 0.43 -0.77 -5.67
C LEU A 177 0.45 -2.29 -5.94
N ILE A 178 1.41 -2.79 -6.72
CA ILE A 178 1.53 -4.22 -7.09
C ILE A 178 2.46 -5.00 -6.13
N ARG A 179 3.19 -4.31 -5.24
CA ARG A 179 4.07 -4.95 -4.23
C ARG A 179 3.28 -5.60 -3.10
#